data_AF-A0A821DAI7-F1
#
_entry.id   AF-A0A821DAI7-F1
#
_cell.length_a   1.000
_cell.length_b   1.000
_cell.length_c   1.000
_cell.angle_alpha   90.00
_cell.angle_beta   90.00
_cell.angle_gamma   90.00
#
_symmetry.space_group_name_H-M   'P 1'
#
loop_
_entity.id
_entity.type
_entity.pdbx_description
1 polymer ?
#
loop_
_entity_poly.entity_id
_entity_poly.type
_entity_poly.pdbx_seq_one_letter_code
_entity_poly.pdbx_strand_id
1 'polypeptide(L)'
;MLSEILGENQKPIRVDAQCVRSAAFWSCGTYLEETSIQNAYIHMIDSAQHFIYIENQFFISIANDTTIKNLIGDALYRRIVRASINKEKFRVYVVLPLLPGFSNVYAVQAVLYFIMRSINKGETSLYQRLIRD
;
A
#
# COMPACT_ATOMS: atom_id res chain seq x y z
N MET A 1 -0.61 8.69 26.54
CA MET A 1 -0.46 7.97 25.26
C MET A 1 0.38 8.75 24.24
N LEU A 2 -0.10 9.85 23.62
CA LEU A 2 0.76 10.67 22.71
C LEU A 2 1.92 11.35 23.43
N SER A 3 1.70 11.82 24.67
CA SER A 3 2.72 12.40 25.55
C SER A 3 3.71 11.39 26.13
N GLU A 4 3.39 10.08 26.11
CA GLU A 4 4.30 9.03 26.60
C GLU A 4 5.24 8.53 25.50
N ILE A 5 4.87 8.70 24.23
CA ILE A 5 5.67 8.28 23.07
C ILE A 5 6.62 9.40 22.62
N LEU A 6 6.14 10.64 22.67
CA LEU A 6 6.92 11.84 22.36
C LEU A 6 7.49 12.34 23.69
N GLY A 7 8.70 11.90 24.07
CA GLY A 7 9.33 12.34 25.31
C GLY A 7 9.17 13.85 25.53
N GLU A 8 8.86 14.25 26.77
CA GLU A 8 8.22 15.53 27.17
C GLU A 8 8.87 16.85 26.66
N ASN A 9 9.98 16.79 25.90
CA ASN A 9 10.74 17.93 25.39
C ASN A 9 10.79 18.07 23.86
N GLN A 10 10.00 17.32 23.08
CA GLN A 10 9.98 17.51 21.62
C GLN A 10 9.03 18.64 21.21
N LYS A 11 9.60 19.76 20.74
CA LYS A 11 8.83 20.82 20.06
C LYS A 11 8.19 20.27 18.78
N PRO A 12 6.91 20.59 18.51
CA PRO A 12 6.27 20.17 17.27
C PRO A 12 7.00 20.74 16.06
N ILE A 13 7.26 19.90 15.07
CA ILE A 13 7.85 20.31 13.79
C ILE A 13 6.72 20.82 12.90
N ARG A 14 6.94 21.98 12.26
CA ARG A 14 6.00 22.50 11.27
C ARG A 14 6.07 21.64 10.00
N VAL A 15 4.93 21.12 9.58
CA VAL A 15 4.77 20.32 8.36
C VAL A 15 3.54 20.77 7.59
N ASP A 16 3.55 20.58 6.28
CA ASP A 16 2.35 20.68 5.45
C ASP A 16 1.63 19.34 5.48
N ALA A 17 0.40 19.33 5.98
CA ALA A 17 -0.40 18.11 6.17
C ALA A 17 -1.75 18.24 5.47
N GLN A 18 -2.17 17.17 4.79
CA GLN A 18 -3.48 17.05 4.17
C GLN A 18 -4.20 15.84 4.74
N CYS A 19 -5.43 16.06 5.22
CA CYS A 19 -6.30 14.96 5.63
C CYS A 19 -6.88 14.26 4.42
N VAL A 20 -6.90 12.93 4.45
CA VAL A 20 -7.46 12.06 3.42
C VAL A 20 -8.34 10.99 4.07
N ARG A 21 -9.30 10.45 3.32
CA ARG A 21 -10.23 9.43 3.82
C ARG A 21 -10.71 8.47 2.72
N SER A 22 -11.37 7.41 3.17
CA SER A 22 -12.20 6.53 2.35
C SER A 22 -13.62 6.62 2.88
N ALA A 23 -14.54 7.18 2.10
CA ALA A 23 -15.91 7.45 2.54
C ALA A 23 -16.91 7.18 1.40
N ALA A 24 -18.10 6.72 1.78
CA ALA A 24 -19.18 6.48 0.84
C ALA A 24 -20.52 6.84 1.50
N PHE A 25 -21.60 6.76 0.73
CA PHE A 25 -22.94 7.09 1.20
C PHE A 25 -23.31 6.37 2.51
N TRP A 26 -23.03 5.06 2.60
CA TRP A 26 -23.39 4.23 3.76
C TRP A 26 -22.60 4.57 5.03
N SER A 27 -21.40 5.18 4.91
CA SER A 27 -20.52 5.45 6.05
C SER A 27 -20.49 6.92 6.46
N CYS A 28 -20.69 7.85 5.52
CA CYS A 28 -20.59 9.30 5.78
C CYS A 28 -21.66 10.13 5.05
N GLY A 29 -22.65 9.51 4.39
CA GLY A 29 -23.72 10.22 3.69
C GLY A 29 -23.27 10.98 2.43
N THR A 30 -22.07 10.70 1.92
CA THR A 30 -21.56 11.35 0.70
C THR A 30 -22.15 10.71 -0.55
N TYR A 31 -22.69 11.53 -1.47
CA TYR A 31 -23.25 11.02 -2.73
C TYR A 31 -22.19 10.49 -3.69
N LEU A 32 -21.00 11.08 -3.66
CA LEU A 32 -19.84 10.60 -4.38
C LEU A 32 -18.95 9.81 -3.41
N GLU A 33 -18.45 8.67 -3.88
CA GLU A 33 -17.43 7.92 -3.16
C GLU A 33 -16.14 8.73 -3.12
N GLU A 34 -15.56 8.83 -1.93
CA GLU A 34 -14.28 9.47 -1.72
C GLU A 34 -13.20 8.41 -1.52
N THR A 35 -12.17 8.46 -2.36
CA THR A 35 -11.04 7.52 -2.37
C THR A 35 -9.70 8.27 -2.22
N SER A 36 -9.71 9.40 -1.51
CA SER A 36 -8.56 10.30 -1.40
C SER A 36 -7.32 9.63 -0.77
N ILE A 37 -7.48 8.63 0.10
CA ILE A 37 -6.37 7.80 0.60
C ILE A 37 -5.67 7.05 -0.56
N GLN A 38 -6.43 6.35 -1.42
CA GLN A 38 -5.85 5.59 -2.53
C GLN A 38 -5.15 6.54 -3.52
N ASN A 39 -5.78 7.66 -3.83
CA ASN A 39 -5.21 8.65 -4.75
C ASN A 39 -3.90 9.23 -4.21
N ALA A 40 -3.84 9.54 -2.90
CA ALA A 40 -2.61 9.98 -2.25
C ALA A 40 -1.52 8.91 -2.31
N TYR A 41 -1.84 7.64 -2.02
CA TYR A 41 -0.90 6.52 -2.15
C TYR A 41 -0.31 6.43 -3.57
N ILE A 42 -1.16 6.42 -4.60
CA ILE A 42 -0.72 6.32 -5.99
C ILE A 42 0.17 7.50 -6.36
N HIS A 43 -0.22 8.72 -5.99
CA HIS A 43 0.55 9.92 -6.26
C HIS A 43 1.93 9.90 -5.58
N MET A 44 2.00 9.48 -4.31
CA MET A 44 3.27 9.37 -3.56
C MET A 44 4.18 8.29 -4.13
N ILE A 45 3.63 7.17 -4.58
CA ILE A 45 4.40 6.10 -5.24
C ILE A 45 4.96 6.58 -6.58
N ASP A 46 4.11 7.17 -7.42
CA ASP A 46 4.51 7.62 -8.76
C ASP A 46 5.56 8.75 -8.70
N SER A 47 5.49 9.63 -7.70
CA SER A 47 6.43 10.75 -7.52
C SER A 47 7.72 10.39 -6.77
N ALA A 48 7.79 9.22 -6.12
CA ALA A 48 8.96 8.79 -5.35
C ALA A 48 10.24 8.75 -6.20
N GLN A 49 11.37 9.23 -5.67
CA GLN A 49 12.63 9.33 -6.43
C GLN A 49 13.66 8.26 -6.07
N HIS A 50 13.76 7.86 -4.80
CA HIS A 50 14.85 7.00 -4.32
C HIS A 50 14.39 5.69 -3.69
N PHE A 51 13.43 5.75 -2.78
CA PHE A 51 12.90 4.55 -2.18
C PHE A 51 11.47 4.76 -1.66
N ILE A 52 10.81 3.64 -1.39
CA ILE A 52 9.52 3.59 -0.70
C ILE A 52 9.66 2.61 0.46
N TYR A 53 9.19 3.01 1.64
CA TYR A 53 9.05 2.14 2.79
C TYR A 53 7.56 2.01 3.12
N ILE A 54 7.06 0.78 3.15
CA ILE A 54 5.68 0.43 3.48
C ILE A 54 5.73 -0.47 4.70
N GLU A 55 5.07 -0.03 5.76
CA GLU A 55 4.70 -0.88 6.89
C GLU A 55 3.17 -0.88 6.94
N ASN A 56 2.58 -2.06 6.75
CA ASN A 56 1.12 -2.16 6.73
C ASN A 56 0.67 -3.51 7.28
N GLN A 57 -0.55 -3.57 7.80
CA GLN A 57 -1.10 -4.83 8.29
C GLN A 57 -1.41 -5.82 7.15
N PHE A 58 -1.74 -5.31 5.96
CA PHE A 58 -2.09 -6.11 4.79
C PHE A 58 -1.41 -5.58 3.52
N PHE A 59 -1.11 -6.48 2.59
CA PHE A 59 -0.72 -6.12 1.24
C PHE A 59 -1.55 -6.93 0.24
N ILE A 60 -2.72 -6.37 -0.13
CA ILE A 60 -3.65 -7.00 -1.06
C ILE A 60 -3.87 -6.05 -2.24
N SER A 61 -3.23 -6.34 -3.36
CA SER A 61 -3.33 -5.58 -4.62
C SER A 61 -2.89 -6.49 -5.76
N ILE A 62 -3.83 -6.82 -6.65
CA ILE A 62 -3.63 -7.79 -7.73
C ILE A 62 -4.03 -7.12 -9.04
N ALA A 63 -3.14 -7.17 -10.03
CA ALA A 63 -3.39 -6.55 -11.32
C ALA A 63 -4.45 -7.33 -12.11
N ASN A 64 -5.31 -6.59 -12.82
CA ASN A 64 -6.35 -7.14 -13.72
C ASN A 64 -7.29 -8.16 -13.04
N ASP A 65 -7.45 -8.09 -11.71
CA ASP A 65 -8.39 -8.94 -10.99
C ASP A 65 -9.79 -8.31 -11.03
N THR A 66 -10.83 -9.14 -11.16
CA THR A 66 -12.22 -8.65 -11.22
C THR A 66 -12.76 -8.24 -9.86
N THR A 67 -12.14 -8.72 -8.77
CA THR A 67 -12.56 -8.51 -7.39
C THR A 67 -11.71 -7.45 -6.70
N ILE A 68 -10.38 -7.51 -6.87
CA ILE A 68 -9.44 -6.57 -6.27
C ILE A 68 -9.24 -5.36 -7.18
N LYS A 69 -9.75 -4.19 -6.77
CA LYS A 69 -9.81 -2.98 -7.62
C LYS A 69 -8.79 -1.88 -7.30
N ASN A 70 -8.08 -1.99 -6.18
CA ASN A 70 -7.11 -0.95 -5.82
C ASN A 70 -5.86 -1.03 -6.72
N LEU A 71 -5.24 0.11 -6.99
CA LEU A 71 -4.14 0.23 -7.96
C LEU A 71 -2.76 0.43 -7.29
N ILE A 72 -2.62 0.11 -6.01
CA ILE A 72 -1.37 0.34 -5.26
C ILE A 72 -0.25 -0.55 -5.82
N GLY A 73 -0.52 -1.82 -6.07
CA GLY A 73 0.42 -2.76 -6.67
C GLY A 73 0.82 -2.37 -8.10
N ASP A 74 -0.12 -1.85 -8.89
CA ASP A 74 0.16 -1.34 -10.23
C ASP A 74 1.00 -0.07 -10.21
N ALA A 75 0.76 0.85 -9.27
CA ALA A 75 1.62 2.02 -9.09
C ALA A 75 3.05 1.61 -8.70
N LEU A 76 3.21 0.65 -7.78
CA LEU A 76 4.53 0.14 -7.40
C LEU A 76 5.24 -0.51 -8.59
N TYR A 77 4.56 -1.36 -9.34
CA TYR A 77 5.09 -1.98 -10.55
C TYR A 77 5.55 -0.92 -11.55
N ARG A 78 4.69 0.04 -11.91
CA ARG A 78 5.05 1.12 -12.86
C ARG A 78 6.25 1.92 -12.39
N ARG A 79 6.32 2.25 -11.10
CA ARG A 79 7.43 3.02 -10.53
C ARG A 79 8.74 2.25 -10.57
N ILE A 80 8.74 0.95 -10.24
CA ILE A 80 9.92 0.08 -10.27
C ILE A 80 10.41 -0.09 -11.72
N VAL A 81 9.49 -0.37 -12.66
CA VAL A 81 9.83 -0.49 -14.08
C VAL A 81 10.42 0.81 -14.61
N ARG A 82 9.85 1.98 -14.27
CA ARG A 82 10.43 3.29 -14.62
C ARG A 82 11.87 3.43 -14.12
N ALA A 83 12.15 3.04 -12.86
CA ALA A 83 13.50 3.08 -12.32
C ALA A 83 14.47 2.17 -13.09
N SER A 84 14.02 0.96 -13.43
CA SER A 84 14.80 -0.02 -14.19
C SER A 84 15.19 0.54 -15.56
N ILE A 85 14.21 1.08 -16.31
CA ILE A 85 14.41 1.69 -17.62
C ILE A 85 15.40 2.86 -17.55
N ASN A 86 15.25 3.74 -16.54
CA ASN A 86 16.11 4.90 -16.35
C ASN A 86 17.47 4.57 -15.70
N LYS A 87 17.74 3.30 -15.35
CA LYS A 87 18.93 2.86 -14.61
C LYS A 87 19.11 3.60 -13.28
N GLU A 88 18.01 3.93 -12.62
CA GLU A 88 17.99 4.58 -11.30
C GLU A 88 18.15 3.54 -10.18
N LYS A 89 18.94 3.87 -9.16
CA LYS A 89 18.95 3.08 -7.91
C LYS A 89 17.68 3.37 -7.12
N PHE A 90 16.67 2.53 -7.29
CA PHE A 90 15.39 2.62 -6.58
C PHE A 90 15.10 1.37 -5.75
N ARG A 91 14.54 1.53 -4.54
CA ARG A 91 14.25 0.41 -3.63
C ARG A 91 12.86 0.51 -3.03
N VAL A 92 12.17 -0.63 -2.93
CA VAL A 92 10.89 -0.73 -2.22
C VAL A 92 11.04 -1.73 -1.09
N TYR A 93 10.71 -1.30 0.12
CA TYR A 93 10.71 -2.12 1.32
C TYR A 93 9.26 -2.29 1.78
N VAL A 94 8.81 -3.53 1.90
CA VAL A 94 7.45 -3.85 2.37
C VAL A 94 7.59 -4.73 3.61
N VAL A 95 7.14 -4.20 4.75
CA VAL A 95 7.15 -4.88 6.06
C VAL A 95 5.71 -5.25 6.39
N LEU A 96 5.49 -6.55 6.60
CA LEU A 96 4.19 -7.14 6.92
C LEU A 96 4.32 -8.00 8.18
N PRO A 97 3.25 -8.15 8.97
CA PRO A 97 3.22 -9.14 10.02
C PRO A 97 3.39 -10.55 9.43
N LEU A 98 4.10 -11.43 10.15
CA LEU A 98 4.33 -12.81 9.71
C LEU A 98 3.00 -13.58 9.55
N LEU A 99 2.05 -13.31 10.45
CA LEU A 99 0.70 -13.85 10.41
C LEU A 99 -0.31 -12.72 10.64
N PRO A 100 -1.44 -12.70 9.91
CA PRO A 100 -2.56 -11.84 10.22
C PRO A 100 -3.06 -12.01 11.65
N GLY A 101 -3.35 -10.91 12.35
CA GLY A 101 -3.84 -10.90 13.74
C GLY A 101 -5.32 -11.29 13.90
N PHE A 102 -5.78 -12.36 13.26
CA PHE A 102 -7.15 -12.88 13.41
C PHE A 102 -7.17 -14.12 14.29
N SER A 103 -8.24 -14.29 15.06
CA SER A 103 -8.47 -15.50 15.88
C SER A 103 -9.01 -16.67 15.06
N ASN A 104 -9.67 -16.40 13.92
CA ASN A 104 -10.26 -17.43 13.06
C ASN A 104 -9.24 -17.92 12.02
N VAL A 105 -8.92 -19.22 12.05
CA VAL A 105 -7.96 -19.87 11.15
C VAL A 105 -8.33 -19.72 9.67
N TYR A 106 -9.61 -19.81 9.31
CA TYR A 106 -10.05 -19.64 7.93
C TYR A 106 -9.87 -18.20 7.44
N ALA A 107 -10.09 -17.21 8.31
CA ALA A 107 -9.82 -15.81 7.98
C ALA A 107 -8.31 -15.57 7.76
N VAL A 108 -7.47 -16.15 8.63
CA VAL A 108 -6.00 -16.11 8.47
C VAL A 108 -5.59 -16.72 7.12
N GLN A 109 -6.11 -17.89 6.78
CA GLN A 109 -5.80 -18.57 5.52
C GLN A 109 -6.24 -17.75 4.30
N ALA A 110 -7.46 -17.20 4.32
CA ALA A 110 -7.98 -16.39 3.22
C ALA A 110 -7.14 -15.12 3.00
N VAL A 111 -6.81 -14.40 4.07
CA VAL A 111 -5.98 -13.20 3.98
C VAL A 111 -4.58 -13.54 3.50
N LEU A 112 -3.97 -14.59 4.04
CA LEU A 112 -2.64 -15.03 3.62
C LEU A 112 -2.62 -15.43 2.14
N TYR A 113 -3.68 -16.08 1.65
CA TYR A 113 -3.85 -16.42 0.24
C TYR A 113 -3.81 -15.16 -0.64
N PHE A 114 -4.55 -14.11 -0.29
CA PHE A 114 -4.56 -12.86 -1.07
C PHE A 114 -3.25 -12.07 -0.97
N ILE A 115 -2.58 -12.08 0.20
CA ILE A 115 -1.25 -11.49 0.35
C ILE A 115 -0.25 -12.18 -0.58
N MET A 116 -0.23 -13.52 -0.55
CA MET A 116 0.66 -14.29 -1.42
C MET A 116 0.36 -14.05 -2.90
N ARG A 117 -0.92 -13.98 -3.29
CA ARG A 117 -1.31 -13.64 -4.67
C ARG A 117 -0.92 -12.24 -5.11
N SER A 118 -0.88 -11.29 -4.19
CA SER A 118 -0.47 -9.92 -4.49
C SER A 118 1.04 -9.81 -4.67
N ILE A 119 1.80 -10.54 -3.86
CA ILE A 119 3.26 -10.45 -3.83
C ILE A 119 3.91 -11.35 -4.89
N ASN A 120 3.68 -12.66 -4.86
CA ASN A 120 4.49 -13.62 -5.63
C ASN A 120 3.76 -14.84 -6.20
N LYS A 121 2.47 -15.06 -5.92
CA LYS A 121 1.72 -16.19 -6.46
C LYS A 121 0.80 -15.78 -7.60
N GLY A 122 1.04 -16.35 -8.78
CA GLY A 122 0.23 -16.13 -9.97
C GLY A 122 0.83 -15.09 -10.90
N GLU A 123 0.43 -15.16 -12.17
CA GLU A 123 1.02 -14.37 -13.26
C GLU A 123 0.82 -12.86 -13.11
N THR A 124 -0.23 -12.46 -12.40
CA THR A 124 -0.57 -11.05 -12.17
C THR A 124 0.02 -10.49 -10.87
N SER A 125 0.75 -11.31 -10.10
CA SER A 125 1.42 -10.86 -8.87
C SER A 125 2.55 -9.87 -9.17
N LEU A 126 2.86 -8.99 -8.22
CA LEU A 126 3.87 -7.95 -8.40
C LEU A 126 5.24 -8.52 -8.79
N TYR A 127 5.72 -9.53 -8.06
CA TYR A 127 7.01 -10.16 -8.31
C TYR A 127 7.08 -10.84 -9.68
N GLN A 128 6.03 -11.60 -10.04
CA GLN A 128 6.04 -12.33 -11.31
C GLN A 128 6.04 -11.38 -12.51
N ARG A 129 5.34 -10.25 -12.41
CA ARG A 129 5.36 -9.19 -13.43
C ARG A 129 6.75 -8.56 -13.54
N LEU A 130 7.40 -8.27 -12.41
CA LEU A 130 8.73 -7.64 -12.39
C LEU A 130 9.86 -8.52 -12.94
N ILE A 131 9.74 -9.85 -12.90
CA ILE A 131 10.76 -10.75 -13.47
C ILE A 131 10.58 -10.94 -14.98
N ARG A 132 9.34 -10.79 -15.46
CA ARG A 132 9.01 -11.02 -16.86
C ARG A 132 9.51 -9.89 -17.76
N ASP A 133 9.56 -8.67 -17.24
CA ASP A 133 9.92 -7.43 -17.96
C ASP A 133 11.30 -6.91 -17.57
#